data_AF-A0A7C7ED09-F1
#
_entry.id   AF-A0A7C7ED09-F1
#
_cell.length_a   1.000
_cell.length_b   1.000
_cell.length_c   1.000
_cell.angle_alpha   90.00
_cell.angle_beta   90.00
_cell.angle_gamma   90.00
#
_symmetry.space_group_name_H-M   'P 1'
#
loop_
_entity.id
_entity.type
_entity.pdbx_description
1 polymer ?
#
loop_
_entity_poly.entity_id
_entity_poly.type
_entity_poly.pdbx_seq_one_letter_code
_entity_poly.pdbx_strand_id
1 'polypeptide(L)' 'MKLEKSCGAIVYRKTNNDIEFLANRSNSPDRHWGFPKGHVEGEETEEETCIREVYEETGLIINPFEGFRE' A
#
# COMPACT_ATOMS: atom_id res chain seq x y z
N MET A 1 20.13 16.25 -0.44
CA MET A 1 18.91 15.56 -0.93
C MET A 1 18.10 15.16 0.28
N LYS A 2 16.80 15.48 0.31
CA LYS A 2 15.90 14.99 1.36
C LYS A 2 15.54 13.56 0.97
N LEU A 3 15.78 12.59 1.84
CA LEU A 3 15.39 11.21 1.58
C LEU A 3 13.86 11.14 1.74
N GLU A 4 13.15 10.90 0.64
CA GLU A 4 11.73 10.56 0.70
C GLU A 4 11.60 9.05 0.76
N LYS A 5 10.79 8.59 1.71
CA LYS A 5 10.47 7.18 1.87
C LYS A 5 8.97 7.01 1.73
N SER A 6 8.58 6.07 0.89
CA SER A 6 7.19 5.63 0.79
C SER A 6 7.04 4.20 1.31
N CYS A 7 5.92 3.95 1.97
CA CYS A 7 5.53 2.65 2.49
C CYS A 7 4.09 2.32 2.02
N GLY A 8 3.80 1.04 1.85
CA GLY A 8 2.53 0.55 1.31
C GLY A 8 2.49 -0.97 1.31
N ALA A 9 1.47 -1.55 0.68
CA ALA A 9 1.27 -3.00 0.69
C ALA A 9 0.74 -3.56 -0.63
N ILE A 10 1.17 -4.77 -0.94
CA ILE A 10 0.52 -5.63 -1.94
C ILE A 10 -0.59 -6.40 -1.23
N VAL A 11 -1.81 -5.86 -1.29
CA VAL A 11 -2.99 -6.52 -0.71
C VAL A 11 -3.49 -7.57 -1.70
N TYR A 12 -3.73 -8.79 -1.21
CA TYR A 12 -4.27 -9.87 -2.02
C TYR A 12 -5.42 -10.58 -1.32
N ARG A 13 -6.27 -11.23 -2.12
CA ARG A 13 -7.26 -12.20 -1.63
C ARG A 13 -7.15 -13.51 -2.39
N LYS A 14 -7.46 -14.60 -1.70
CA LYS A 14 -7.56 -15.93 -2.31
C LYS A 14 -9.01 -16.17 -2.71
N THR A 15 -9.22 -16.58 -3.94
CA THR A 15 -10.49 -17.15 -4.44
C THR A 15 -10.32 -18.66 -4.57
N ASN A 16 -11.38 -19.38 -4.95
CA ASN A 16 -11.34 -20.84 -5.06
C ASN A 16 -10.25 -21.34 -6.05
N ASN A 17 -9.92 -20.56 -7.07
CA ASN A 17 -8.99 -20.97 -8.12
C ASN A 17 -7.76 -20.06 -8.27
N ASP A 18 -7.78 -18.84 -7.74
CA ASP A 18 -6.77 -17.82 -8.06
C ASP A 18 -6.45 -16.87 -6.89
N ILE A 19 -5.32 -16.17 -7.02
CA ILE A 19 -4.96 -15.04 -6.16
C ILE A 19 -5.24 -13.75 -6.93
N GLU A 20 -6.00 -12.85 -6.33
CA GLU A 20 -6.28 -11.52 -6.88
C GLU A 20 -5.55 -10.47 -6.06
N PHE A 21 -4.92 -9.51 -6.74
CA PHE A 21 -4.21 -8.39 -6.13
C PHE A 21 -4.99 -7.10 -6.27
N LEU A 22 -4.95 -6.27 -5.22
CA LEU A 22 -5.52 -4.93 -5.25
C LEU A 22 -4.55 -3.98 -5.93
N ALA A 23 -4.98 -3.33 -7.01
CA ALA A 23 -4.22 -2.28 -7.66
C ALA A 23 -5.09 -1.02 -7.77
N ASN A 24 -4.49 0.14 -7.50
CA ASN A 24 -5.12 1.43 -7.63
C ASN A 24 -4.68 2.07 -8.95
N ARG A 25 -5.62 2.72 -9.65
CA ARG A 25 -5.32 3.47 -10.87
C ARG A 25 -5.27 4.95 -10.55
N SER A 26 -4.13 5.57 -10.79
CA SER A 26 -3.95 7.00 -10.57
C SER A 26 -4.95 7.82 -11.40
N ASN A 27 -5.42 8.92 -10.83
CA ASN A 27 -6.23 9.94 -11.52
C ASN A 27 -5.36 10.93 -12.31
N SER A 28 -4.03 10.78 -12.29
CA SER A 28 -3.13 11.57 -13.10
C SER A 28 -3.32 11.31 -14.61
N PRO A 29 -2.92 12.25 -15.50
CA PRO A 29 -3.14 12.12 -16.94
C PRO A 29 -2.58 10.83 -17.57
N ASP A 30 -1.48 10.31 -17.00
CA ASP A 30 -0.80 9.09 -17.38
C ASP A 30 -1.49 7.79 -16.89
N ARG A 31 -2.46 7.89 -15.96
CA ARG A 31 -3.31 6.79 -15.47
C ARG A 31 -2.53 5.51 -15.11
N HIS A 32 -1.36 5.64 -14.52
CA HIS A 32 -0.57 4.48 -14.12
C HIS A 32 -1.30 3.66 -13.06
N TRP A 33 -0.99 2.35 -13.04
CA TRP A 33 -1.41 1.45 -11.98
C TRP A 33 -0.31 1.35 -10.94
N GLY A 34 -0.70 1.21 -9.68
CA GLY A 34 0.19 0.98 -8.57
C GLY A 34 -0.51 0.22 -7.45
N PHE A 35 0.25 -0.08 -6.40
CA PHE A 35 -0.29 -0.56 -5.15
C PHE A 35 -0.54 0.62 -4.19
N PRO A 36 -1.46 0.49 -3.23
CA PRO A 36 -1.67 1.54 -2.23
C PRO A 36 -0.35 1.84 -1.50
N LYS A 37 0.07 3.11 -1.51
CA LYS A 37 1.29 3.57 -0.85
C LYS A 37 1.30 5.09 -0.71
N GLY A 38 2.01 5.56 0.30
CA GLY A 38 2.32 6.97 0.42
C GLY A 38 3.53 7.22 1.29
N HIS A 39 3.72 8.48 1.70
CA HIS A 39 4.93 8.90 2.38
C HIS A 39 4.84 8.56 3.87
N VAL A 40 5.99 8.24 4.47
CA VAL A 40 6.08 8.17 5.93
C VAL A 40 5.89 9.58 6.50
N GLU A 41 4.93 9.74 7.40
CA GLU A 41 4.62 11.04 8.01
C GLU A 41 5.07 11.09 9.47
N GLY A 42 5.65 12.22 9.89
CA GLY A 42 6.05 12.43 11.29
C GLY A 42 7.00 11.35 11.82
N GLU A 43 6.55 10.65 12.86
CA GLU A 43 7.29 9.58 13.56
C GLU A 43 6.69 8.19 13.28
N GLU A 44 5.86 8.05 12.23
CA GLU A 44 5.25 6.77 11.86
C GLU A 44 6.31 5.71 11.56
N THR A 45 6.08 4.51 12.08
CA THR A 45 6.75 3.31 11.60
C THR A 45 6.30 2.99 10.17
N GLU A 46 7.09 2.20 9.46
CA GLU A 46 6.76 1.77 8.10
C GLU A 46 5.45 0.96 8.07
N GLU A 47 5.17 0.21 9.13
CA GLU A 47 3.95 -0.57 9.28
C GLU A 47 2.74 0.33 9.52
N GLU A 48 2.84 1.31 10.41
CA GLU A 48 1.79 2.30 10.63
C GLU A 48 1.48 3.08 9.35
N THR A 49 2.52 3.52 8.65
CA THR A 49 2.39 4.20 7.35
C THR A 49 1.66 3.30 6.34
N CYS A 50 2.07 2.03 6.22
CA CYS A 50 1.46 1.06 5.31
C CYS A 50 -0.04 0.84 5.60
N ILE A 51 -0.39 0.64 6.87
CA ILE A 51 -1.78 0.42 7.29
C ILE A 51 -2.64 1.66 7.01
N ARG A 52 -2.13 2.86 7.35
CA ARG A 52 -2.82 4.13 7.10
C ARG A 52 -3.07 4.36 5.61
N GLU A 53 -2.04 4.25 4.78
CA GLU A 53 -2.11 4.51 3.33
C GLU A 53 -3.06 3.53 2.62
N VAL A 54 -3.02 2.24 2.98
CA VAL A 54 -3.97 1.26 2.44
C VAL A 54 -5.41 1.64 2.80
N TYR A 55 -5.64 2.07 4.04
CA TYR A 55 -6.97 2.48 4.48
C TYR A 55 -7.43 3.77 3.77
N GLU A 56 -6.59 4.78 3.63
CA GLU A 56 -6.93 6.04 2.97
C GLU A 56 -7.28 5.86 1.49
N GLU A 57 -6.50 5.06 0.76
CA GLU A 57 -6.71 4.86 -0.69
C GLU A 57 -7.84 3.88 -1.01
N THR A 58 -8.14 2.92 -0.12
CA THR A 58 -8.99 1.75 -0.46
C THR A 58 -10.14 1.50 0.51
N GLY A 59 -10.09 2.08 1.72
CA GLY A 59 -11.02 1.82 2.81
C GLY A 59 -10.85 0.46 3.49
N LEU A 60 -9.83 -0.32 3.13
CA LEU A 60 -9.58 -1.65 3.69
C LEU A 60 -8.74 -1.56 4.97
N ILE A 61 -9.14 -2.32 5.98
CA ILE A 61 -8.33 -2.56 7.18
C ILE A 61 -7.56 -3.85 6.94
N ILE A 62 -6.23 -3.78 7.04
CA ILE A 62 -5.33 -4.92 6.82
C ILE A 62 -4.54 -5.23 8.08
N ASN A 63 -4.05 -6.46 8.16
CA ASN A 63 -3.03 -6.88 9.11
C ASN A 63 -1.82 -7.36 8.31
N PRO A 64 -0.77 -6.53 8.16
CA PRO A 64 0.43 -6.92 7.42
C PRO A 64 1.05 -8.22 7.98
N PHE A 65 1.68 -9.00 7.12
CA PHE A 65 2.49 -10.13 7.57
C PHE A 65 3.82 -9.59 8.10
N GLU A 66 4.17 -9.94 9.34
CA GLU A 66 5.47 -9.58 9.91
C GLU A 66 6.63 -10.07 9.02
N GLY A 67 7.62 -9.21 8.82
CA GLY A 67 8.85 -9.54 8.10
C GLY A 67 8.80 -9.47 6.58
N PHE A 68 7.66 -9.10 5.97
CA PHE A 68 7.61 -8.81 4.53
C PHE A 68 8.10 -7.38 4.25
N ARG A 69 9.35 -7.25 3.79
CA ARG A 69 9.95 -5.98 3.37
C ARG A 69 10.98 -6.25 2.27
N GLU A 70 10.99 -5.42 1.23
CA GLU A 70 12.03 -5.36 0.19
C GLU A 70 12.74 -4.00 0.21
#